data_AF-A0A9W6TA18-F1
#
_entry.id   AF-A0A9W6TA18-F1
#
_cell.length_a   1.000
_cell.length_b   1.000
_cell.length_c   1.000
_cell.angle_alpha   90.00
_cell.angle_beta   90.00
_cell.angle_gamma   90.00
#
_symmetry.space_group_name_H-M   'P 1'
#
loop_
_entity.id
_entity.type
_entity.pdbx_description
1 polymer ?
#
loop_
_entity_poly.entity_id
_entity_poly.type
_entity_poly.pdbx_seq_one_letter_code
_entity_poly.pdbx_strand_id
1 'polypeptide(L)'
;MSPDLAPLSSSGTLVNSSSSNTGNTGNPASDRRERSRSRSRSKTRNVTNDLSKVIIIDNSPVSYSFHKENGIMVEGWINDPDDMELMNLLPLLNSLRFTSDVRNVLSLKIGQSAFRE
;
A
#
# COMPACT_ATOMS: atom_id res chain seq x y z
N MET A 1 -9.57 -26.44 51.41
CA MET A 1 -8.39 -26.67 52.27
C MET A 1 -7.15 -26.67 51.38
N SER A 2 -6.42 -25.56 51.34
CA SER A 2 -5.01 -25.54 50.94
C SER A 2 -4.16 -26.07 52.11
N PRO A 3 -2.92 -26.53 51.87
CA PRO A 3 -1.76 -25.62 51.92
C PRO A 3 -0.76 -25.92 50.77
N ASP A 4 -0.18 -24.97 50.06
CA ASP A 4 0.93 -24.05 50.40
C ASP A 4 2.14 -24.70 51.09
N LEU A 5 3.31 -24.61 50.46
CA LEU A 5 4.66 -24.38 51.04
C LEU A 5 5.72 -24.39 49.91
N ALA A 6 6.28 -23.22 49.62
CA ALA A 6 7.48 -22.97 48.80
C ALA A 6 8.78 -23.19 49.63
N PRO A 7 9.95 -22.61 49.28
CA PRO A 7 10.80 -22.73 48.08
C PRO A 7 12.25 -23.14 48.47
N LEU A 8 13.14 -23.48 47.51
CA LEU A 8 14.60 -23.37 47.74
C LEU A 8 15.36 -22.85 46.51
N SER A 9 16.08 -21.76 46.76
CA SER A 9 17.10 -21.09 45.94
C SER A 9 18.40 -21.92 45.91
N SER A 10 19.15 -21.87 44.81
CA SER A 10 20.61 -21.60 44.82
C SER A 10 21.22 -21.48 43.43
N SER A 11 22.00 -20.40 43.29
CA SER A 11 22.87 -20.00 42.18
C SER A 11 23.94 -21.03 41.79
N GLY A 12 24.44 -20.99 40.55
CA GLY A 12 25.66 -21.73 40.18
C GLY A 12 26.01 -21.73 38.69
N THR A 13 26.66 -20.65 38.25
CA THR A 13 27.72 -20.48 37.23
C THR A 13 28.12 -21.63 36.28
N LEU A 14 28.11 -21.28 34.99
CA LEU A 14 28.95 -21.64 33.82
C LEU A 14 29.99 -22.78 33.95
N VAL A 15 29.92 -23.72 33.00
CA VAL A 15 31.10 -24.45 32.50
C VAL A 15 31.02 -24.56 30.96
N ASN A 16 32.09 -24.11 30.33
CA ASN A 16 32.37 -24.21 28.90
C ASN A 16 33.21 -25.48 28.67
N SER A 17 32.83 -26.35 27.73
CA SER A 17 33.65 -27.48 27.31
C SER A 17 33.68 -27.61 25.79
N SER A 18 34.87 -27.35 25.28
CA SER A 18 35.37 -27.53 23.91
C SER A 18 35.34 -29.00 23.46
N SER A 19 35.15 -29.22 22.15
CA SER A 19 35.77 -30.28 21.31
C SER A 19 35.23 -30.14 19.88
N SER A 20 35.98 -29.48 18.99
CA SER A 20 36.89 -30.10 17.99
C SER A 20 36.21 -30.56 16.68
N ASN A 21 36.25 -29.65 15.71
CA ASN A 21 36.73 -29.78 14.32
C ASN A 21 36.48 -31.10 13.55
N THR A 22 35.83 -31.03 12.38
CA THR A 22 36.28 -31.63 11.11
C THR A 22 35.39 -31.19 9.95
N GLY A 23 35.98 -30.92 8.77
CA GLY A 23 35.26 -30.99 7.49
C GLY A 23 35.21 -29.73 6.63
N ASN A 24 36.37 -29.26 6.16
CA ASN A 24 36.46 -28.37 4.99
C ASN A 24 36.19 -29.19 3.71
N THR A 25 35.12 -28.87 2.97
CA THR A 25 34.98 -29.18 1.54
C THR A 25 34.50 -27.94 0.80
N GLY A 26 35.44 -27.23 0.17
CA GLY A 26 35.11 -26.14 -0.73
C GLY A 26 34.57 -26.66 -2.07
N ASN A 27 33.48 -26.05 -2.55
CA ASN A 27 33.25 -25.77 -3.98
C ASN A 27 32.06 -24.79 -4.17
N PRO A 28 31.90 -24.13 -5.34
CA PRO A 28 32.18 -22.72 -5.50
C PRO A 28 30.93 -21.85 -5.75
N ALA A 29 31.14 -20.54 -5.75
CA ALA A 29 30.16 -19.52 -6.10
C ALA A 29 29.33 -19.87 -7.35
N SER A 30 28.02 -19.96 -7.18
CA SER A 30 27.04 -19.82 -8.27
C SER A 30 25.82 -19.08 -7.74
N ASP A 31 25.95 -17.76 -7.77
CA ASP A 31 24.96 -16.90 -8.42
C ASP A 31 23.49 -17.09 -8.02
N ARG A 32 23.20 -16.93 -6.72
CA ARG A 32 21.85 -16.53 -6.27
C ARG A 32 21.74 -15.01 -6.34
N ARG A 33 21.87 -14.45 -7.55
CA ARG A 33 21.25 -13.16 -7.88
C ARG A 33 19.76 -13.36 -7.78
N GLU A 34 19.22 -13.03 -6.61
CA GLU A 34 17.80 -12.86 -6.41
C GLU A 34 17.30 -11.92 -7.50
N ARG A 35 16.61 -12.53 -8.47
CA ARG A 35 15.99 -11.86 -9.60
C ARG A 35 14.99 -10.89 -8.97
N SER A 36 15.42 -9.65 -8.78
CA SER A 36 14.54 -8.50 -8.79
C SER A 36 13.76 -8.63 -10.08
N ARG A 37 12.60 -9.28 -9.99
CA ARG A 37 11.58 -9.24 -11.02
C ARG A 37 11.22 -7.76 -11.04
N SER A 38 11.94 -6.99 -11.85
CA SER A 38 11.44 -5.76 -12.43
C SER A 38 10.09 -6.16 -12.97
N ARG A 39 9.04 -5.88 -12.19
CA ARG A 39 7.69 -5.86 -12.67
C ARG A 39 7.79 -4.90 -13.84
N SER A 40 7.88 -5.47 -15.04
CA SER A 40 7.77 -4.73 -16.28
C SER A 40 6.42 -4.06 -16.11
N ARG A 41 6.44 -2.80 -15.67
CA ARG A 41 5.23 -1.98 -15.58
C ARG A 41 4.73 -2.04 -17.00
N SER A 42 3.64 -2.79 -17.21
CA SER A 42 2.91 -2.81 -18.47
C SER A 42 2.86 -1.36 -18.90
N LYS A 43 3.59 -1.03 -19.97
CA LYS A 43 3.75 0.35 -20.40
C LYS A 43 2.36 0.80 -20.84
N THR A 44 1.62 1.38 -19.89
CA THR A 44 0.27 1.89 -20.11
C THR A 44 0.40 2.85 -21.26
N ARG A 45 -0.23 2.48 -22.37
CA ARG A 45 -0.11 3.12 -23.68
C ARG A 45 -0.30 4.62 -23.48
N ASN A 46 0.77 5.40 -23.67
CA ASN A 46 0.79 6.86 -23.70
C ASN A 46 -0.32 7.54 -22.88
N VAL A 47 -0.30 7.36 -21.56
CA VAL A 47 -1.03 8.27 -20.68
C VAL A 47 -0.42 9.65 -20.94
N THR A 48 -1.27 10.62 -21.27
CA THR A 48 -0.82 11.96 -21.62
C THR A 48 -0.01 12.51 -20.45
N ASN A 49 1.13 13.16 -20.73
CA ASN A 49 1.91 13.84 -19.69
C ASN A 49 1.16 15.06 -19.12
N ASP A 50 0.07 15.48 -19.77
CA ASP A 50 -0.78 16.55 -19.30
C ASP A 50 -1.78 16.04 -18.26
N LEU A 51 -1.37 16.08 -17.00
CA LEU A 51 -2.21 15.69 -15.86
C LEU A 51 -3.42 16.61 -15.66
N SER A 52 -3.49 17.77 -16.33
CA SER A 52 -4.68 18.64 -16.27
C SER A 52 -5.91 18.00 -16.94
N LYS A 53 -5.72 16.94 -17.74
CA LYS A 53 -6.74 16.21 -18.48
C LYS A 53 -6.96 14.77 -18.00
N VAL A 54 -6.32 14.38 -16.90
CA VAL A 54 -6.35 13.00 -16.38
C VAL A 54 -7.09 12.96 -15.05
N ILE A 55 -8.00 12.00 -14.89
CA ILE A 55 -8.60 11.66 -13.59
C ILE A 55 -8.34 10.18 -13.30
N ILE A 56 -8.20 9.85 -12.01
CA ILE A 56 -8.06 8.47 -11.53
C ILE A 56 -9.28 8.18 -10.66
N ILE A 57 -10.03 7.13 -11.01
CA ILE A 57 -11.18 6.66 -10.23
C ILE A 57 -10.78 5.31 -9.65
N ASP A 58 -10.69 5.24 -8.33
CA ASP A 58 -10.21 4.04 -7.62
C ASP A 58 -10.83 4.00 -6.22
N ASN A 59 -11.07 2.81 -5.70
CA ASN A 59 -11.58 2.59 -4.35
C ASN A 59 -10.45 2.53 -3.29
N SER A 60 -9.19 2.63 -3.71
CA SER A 60 -8.01 2.66 -2.84
C SER A 60 -7.24 3.98 -2.99
N PRO A 61 -7.26 4.85 -1.96
CA PRO A 61 -6.49 6.10 -1.95
C PRO A 61 -4.99 5.94 -2.15
N VAL A 62 -4.45 4.76 -1.84
CA VAL A 62 -3.03 4.44 -2.04
C VAL A 62 -2.69 4.39 -3.54
N SER A 63 -3.62 3.95 -4.39
CA SER A 63 -3.43 3.78 -5.83
C SER A 63 -3.12 5.09 -6.56
N TYR A 64 -3.62 6.23 -6.04
CA TYR A 64 -3.37 7.58 -6.58
C TYR A 64 -2.64 8.48 -5.59
N SER A 65 -1.88 7.91 -4.65
CA SER A 65 -1.16 8.65 -3.60
C SER A 65 -0.16 9.69 -4.13
N PHE A 66 0.41 9.50 -5.32
CA PHE A 66 1.31 10.46 -5.98
C PHE A 66 0.58 11.53 -6.81
N HIS A 67 -0.74 11.38 -7.01
CA HIS A 67 -1.59 12.27 -7.81
C HIS A 67 -2.94 12.46 -7.12
N LYS A 68 -2.91 12.85 -5.84
CA LYS A 68 -4.10 12.95 -4.99
C LYS A 68 -5.13 13.93 -5.57
N GLU A 69 -4.64 14.99 -6.18
CA GLU A 69 -5.40 16.04 -6.83
C GLU A 69 -6.12 15.59 -8.11
N ASN A 70 -5.72 14.44 -8.68
CA ASN A 70 -6.39 13.82 -9.82
C ASN A 70 -7.34 12.68 -9.41
N GLY A 71 -7.39 12.33 -8.12
CA GLY A 71 -8.13 11.18 -7.61
C GLY A 71 -9.60 11.49 -7.29
N ILE A 72 -10.47 10.57 -7.68
CA ILE A 72 -11.85 10.46 -7.21
C ILE A 72 -11.96 9.12 -6.51
N MET A 73 -12.15 9.16 -5.18
CA MET A 73 -12.50 7.97 -4.42
C MET A 73 -13.93 7.56 -4.77
N VAL A 74 -14.13 6.27 -4.99
CA VAL A 74 -15.46 5.65 -5.08
C VAL A 74 -15.57 4.57 -4.02
N GLU A 75 -16.79 4.25 -3.62
CA GLU A 75 -17.04 3.10 -2.78
C GLU A 75 -16.70 1.79 -3.53
N GLY A 76 -16.28 0.78 -2.76
CA GLY A 76 -16.02 -0.55 -3.32
C GLY A 76 -17.33 -1.30 -3.51
N TRP A 77 -17.55 -1.85 -4.69
CA TRP A 77 -18.73 -2.67 -4.97
C TRP A 77 -18.59 -4.09 -4.39
N ILE A 78 -19.61 -4.57 -3.66
CA ILE A 78 -19.69 -5.96 -3.19
C ILE A 78 -21.14 -6.46 -3.27
N ASN A 79 -21.51 -7.09 -4.40
CA ASN A 79 -22.79 -7.78 -4.59
C ASN A 79 -24.05 -6.94 -4.29
N ASP A 80 -23.96 -5.61 -4.40
CA ASP A 80 -25.11 -4.73 -4.22
C ASP A 80 -25.76 -4.47 -5.60
N PRO A 81 -27.01 -4.93 -5.83
CA PRO A 81 -27.73 -4.65 -7.07
C PRO A 81 -28.24 -3.20 -7.18
N ASP A 82 -28.28 -2.48 -6.06
CA ASP A 82 -28.75 -1.09 -5.97
C ASP A 82 -27.58 -0.08 -5.96
N ASP A 83 -26.33 -0.54 -6.13
CA ASP A 83 -25.15 0.33 -6.23
C ASP A 83 -25.26 1.25 -7.44
N MET A 84 -25.22 2.56 -7.16
CA MET A 84 -25.29 3.62 -8.16
C MET A 84 -24.03 4.50 -8.16
N GLU A 85 -22.96 4.09 -7.48
CA GLU A 85 -21.81 4.96 -7.20
C GLU A 85 -21.16 5.49 -8.48
N LEU A 86 -20.99 4.62 -9.49
CA LEU A 86 -20.47 5.04 -10.80
C LEU A 86 -21.46 5.92 -11.58
N MET A 87 -22.76 5.71 -11.42
CA MET A 87 -23.79 6.54 -12.07
C MET A 87 -23.82 7.95 -11.45
N ASN A 88 -23.60 8.04 -10.14
CA ASN A 88 -23.52 9.31 -9.40
C ASN A 88 -22.34 10.18 -9.86
N LEU A 89 -21.32 9.60 -10.51
CA LEU A 89 -20.21 10.37 -11.09
C LEU A 89 -20.58 11.09 -12.39
N LEU A 90 -21.61 10.64 -13.13
CA LEU A 90 -21.89 11.14 -14.48
C LEU A 90 -22.03 12.68 -14.56
N PRO A 91 -22.75 13.38 -13.66
CA PRO A 91 -22.85 14.84 -13.70
C PRO A 91 -21.49 15.53 -13.52
N LEU A 92 -20.64 15.00 -12.64
CA LEU A 92 -19.28 15.51 -12.42
C LEU A 92 -18.41 15.29 -13.65
N LEU A 93 -18.36 14.06 -14.18
CA LEU A 93 -17.57 13.73 -15.37
C LEU A 93 -17.99 14.56 -16.58
N ASN A 94 -19.29 14.77 -16.75
CA ASN A 94 -19.85 15.62 -17.78
C ASN A 94 -19.36 17.08 -17.69
N SER A 95 -19.24 17.60 -16.46
CA SER A 95 -18.77 18.96 -16.19
C SER A 95 -17.26 19.08 -16.40
N LEU A 96 -16.48 18.09 -15.96
CA LEU A 96 -15.01 18.10 -16.06
C LEU A 96 -14.51 18.19 -17.51
N ARG A 97 -15.30 17.75 -18.50
CA ARG A 97 -14.93 17.87 -19.92
C ARG A 97 -14.69 19.31 -20.37
N PHE A 98 -15.34 20.28 -19.71
CA PHE A 98 -15.25 21.70 -20.06
C PHE A 98 -14.16 22.44 -19.28
N THR A 99 -13.51 21.76 -18.35
CA THR A 99 -12.50 22.37 -17.50
C THR A 99 -11.14 22.40 -18.19
N SER A 100 -10.42 23.52 -18.04
CA SER A 100 -9.04 23.65 -18.49
C SER A 100 -8.10 22.72 -17.71
N ASP A 101 -8.30 22.60 -16.40
CA ASP A 101 -7.57 21.68 -15.52
C ASP A 101 -8.52 21.04 -14.50
N VAL A 102 -8.68 19.72 -14.56
CA VAL A 102 -9.60 18.97 -13.68
C VAL A 102 -9.28 19.14 -12.20
N ARG A 103 -8.01 19.39 -11.86
CA ARG A 103 -7.54 19.52 -10.47
C ARG A 103 -8.14 20.74 -9.77
N ASN A 104 -8.48 21.79 -10.51
CA ASN A 104 -9.12 22.99 -9.98
C ASN A 104 -10.53 22.73 -9.44
N VAL A 105 -11.25 21.78 -10.05
CA VAL A 105 -12.58 21.38 -9.60
C VAL A 105 -12.48 20.35 -8.48
N LEU A 106 -11.58 19.37 -8.63
CA LEU A 106 -11.42 18.30 -7.63
C LEU A 106 -10.87 18.83 -6.29
N SER A 107 -10.03 19.86 -6.29
CA SER A 107 -9.49 20.47 -5.07
C SER A 107 -10.55 21.11 -4.18
N LEU A 108 -11.74 21.47 -4.71
CA LEU A 108 -12.85 21.99 -3.91
C LEU A 108 -13.32 21.00 -2.82
N LYS A 109 -13.13 19.70 -3.03
CA LYS A 109 -13.43 18.67 -2.03
C LYS A 109 -12.57 18.83 -0.76
N ILE A 110 -11.34 19.32 -0.90
CA ILE A 110 -10.39 19.48 0.21
C ILE A 110 -10.79 20.66 1.11
N GLY A 111 -11.42 21.69 0.54
CA GLY A 111 -11.92 22.85 1.28
C GLY A 111 -12.96 22.49 2.34
N GLN A 112 -13.77 21.44 2.14
CA GLN A 112 -14.77 21.01 3.13
C GLN A 112 -14.15 20.49 4.43
N SER A 113 -12.94 19.95 4.38
CA SER A 113 -12.21 19.47 5.56
C SER A 113 -11.59 20.60 6.37
N ALA A 114 -11.32 21.75 5.75
CA ALA A 114 -10.67 22.90 6.39
C ALA A 114 -11.59 23.67 7.35
N PHE A 115 -12.91 23.39 7.34
CA PHE A 115 -13.89 24.06 8.20
C PHE A 115 -14.48 23.15 9.29
N ARG A 116 -13.84 21.99 9.57
CA ARG A 116 -14.29 21.01 10.56
C ARG A 116 -13.41 20.95 11.83
N GLU A 117 -12.62 21.99 12.09
CA GLU A 117 -11.87 22.18 13.35
C GLU A 117 -12.58 23.16 14.29
#